data_AF-A0A9D5QMP1-F1
#
_entry.id   AF-A0A9D5QMP1-F1
#
_cell.length_a   1.000
_cell.length_b   1.000
_cell.length_c   1.000
_cell.angle_alpha   90.00
_cell.angle_beta   90.00
_cell.angle_gamma   90.00
#
_symmetry.space_group_name_H-M   'P 1'
#
loop_
_entity.id
_entity.type
_entity.pdbx_description
1 polymer ?
#
loop_
_entity_poly.entity_id
_entity_poly.type
_entity_poly.pdbx_seq_one_letter_code
_entity_poly.pdbx_strand_id
1 'polypeptide(L)'
;MATPTFDQLLEAGCHFGHLKRKWNPAMAPYIFMERNGIHIIDLYKTAAKIEEAAAALKQIAKSGKRVLFVATKKQAKEAIAEKAAAIGMPYVIERWPGGMLTNFPTIRKAVKKMTAIDKMAADGTFDNLSKREKLQITRQRAKLEKNLGSIADLNRLPAALFVVDVMKEHIAVAEAKRLGIPVFAMVDTNSDPEDIDFVIPANDDASKSIQIVLDAVCGAMAEGLEERKVEKLDTPEDKDGEEAAPAPGKRRRVRRTAAERPARKEAEPAAEVPAAE
;
A
#
# COMPACT_ATOMS: atom_id res chain seq x y z
N MET A 1 -22.36 -11.33 -3.10
CA MET A 1 -23.11 -10.19 -2.53
C MET A 1 -23.40 -9.25 -3.67
N ALA A 2 -24.58 -8.65 -3.66
CA ALA A 2 -25.02 -7.80 -4.75
C ALA A 2 -24.32 -6.43 -4.68
N THR A 3 -23.91 -5.92 -5.84
CA THR A 3 -23.58 -4.51 -6.07
C THR A 3 -24.66 -3.63 -5.42
N PRO A 4 -24.28 -2.56 -4.67
CA PRO A 4 -25.25 -1.73 -3.99
C PRO A 4 -26.25 -1.14 -4.98
N THR A 5 -27.53 -1.14 -4.62
CA THR A 5 -28.58 -0.60 -5.50
C THR A 5 -28.50 0.92 -5.55
N PHE A 6 -29.09 1.51 -6.60
CA PHE A 6 -29.16 2.96 -6.75
C PHE A 6 -29.74 3.64 -5.50
N ASP A 7 -30.84 3.12 -4.95
CA ASP A 7 -31.50 3.67 -3.77
C ASP A 7 -30.61 3.61 -2.53
N GLN A 8 -29.86 2.52 -2.35
CA GLN A 8 -28.92 2.40 -1.23
C GLN A 8 -27.77 3.41 -1.34
N LEU A 9 -27.23 3.62 -2.55
CA LEU A 9 -26.21 4.64 -2.81
C LEU A 9 -26.76 6.07 -2.61
N LEU A 10 -28.03 6.29 -2.96
CA LEU A 10 -28.71 7.56 -2.78
C LEU A 10 -28.90 7.87 -1.29
N GLU A 11 -29.43 6.92 -0.52
CA GLU A 11 -29.65 7.03 0.94
C GLU A 11 -28.35 7.18 1.72
N ALA A 12 -27.27 6.51 1.28
CA ALA A 12 -25.95 6.64 1.88
C ALA A 12 -25.28 8.00 1.59
N GLY A 13 -25.83 8.79 0.66
CA GLY A 13 -25.31 10.10 0.29
C GLY A 13 -24.09 10.05 -0.62
N CYS A 14 -23.90 8.97 -1.39
CA CYS A 14 -22.77 8.80 -2.31
C CYS A 14 -22.76 9.81 -3.47
N HIS A 15 -23.93 10.37 -3.79
CA HIS A 15 -24.13 11.29 -4.90
C HIS A 15 -23.67 12.72 -4.62
N PHE A 16 -23.43 13.09 -3.36
CA PHE A 16 -22.98 14.44 -3.02
C PHE A 16 -21.49 14.58 -3.32
N GLY A 17 -21.15 15.50 -4.22
CA GLY A 17 -19.77 15.94 -4.40
C GLY A 17 -19.48 17.23 -3.63
N HIS A 18 -18.45 17.93 -4.07
CA HIS A 18 -17.99 19.19 -3.52
C HIS A 18 -18.60 20.41 -4.23
N LEU A 19 -18.30 21.59 -3.68
CA LEU A 19 -18.66 22.89 -4.27
C LEU A 19 -18.04 23.08 -5.66
N LYS A 20 -18.77 23.73 -6.57
CA LYS A 20 -18.31 24.04 -7.95
C LYS A 20 -16.92 24.65 -8.04
N ARG A 21 -16.56 25.54 -7.12
CA ARG A 21 -15.24 26.20 -7.10
C ARG A 21 -14.06 25.27 -6.77
N LYS A 22 -14.32 24.08 -6.24
CA LYS A 22 -13.30 23.11 -5.78
C LYS A 22 -13.18 21.90 -6.71
N TRP A 23 -13.99 21.83 -7.77
CA TRP A 23 -14.03 20.65 -8.63
C TRP A 23 -12.79 20.54 -9.53
N ASN A 24 -12.47 19.32 -9.92
CA ASN A 24 -11.48 19.01 -10.93
C ASN A 24 -12.20 18.77 -12.28
N PRO A 25 -11.84 19.47 -13.37
CA PRO A 25 -12.43 19.26 -14.69
C PRO A 25 -12.35 17.81 -15.21
N ALA A 26 -11.32 17.04 -14.83
CA ALA A 26 -11.18 15.64 -15.21
C ALA A 26 -12.31 14.74 -14.65
N MET A 27 -13.02 15.19 -13.60
CA MET A 27 -14.20 14.50 -13.06
C MET A 27 -15.49 14.76 -13.84
N ALA A 28 -15.47 15.61 -14.88
CA ALA A 28 -16.65 15.92 -15.69
C ALA A 28 -17.42 14.69 -16.20
N PRO A 29 -16.78 13.58 -16.64
CA PRO A 29 -17.50 12.38 -17.09
C PRO A 29 -18.34 11.71 -16.00
N TYR A 30 -17.99 11.88 -14.73
CA TYR A 30 -18.64 11.24 -13.58
C TYR A 30 -19.69 12.14 -12.90
N ILE A 31 -19.75 13.42 -13.26
CA ILE A 31 -20.70 14.38 -12.70
C ILE A 31 -21.97 14.37 -13.53
N PHE A 32 -23.12 14.22 -12.87
CA PHE A 32 -24.44 14.24 -13.50
C PHE A 32 -24.94 15.67 -13.71
N MET A 33 -24.97 16.47 -12.64
CA MET A 33 -25.44 17.86 -12.70
C MET A 33 -24.89 18.68 -11.51
N GLU A 34 -25.22 19.96 -11.49
CA GLU A 34 -24.98 20.86 -10.34
C GLU A 34 -26.32 21.27 -9.74
N ARG A 35 -26.44 21.24 -8.41
CA ARG A 35 -27.62 21.73 -7.68
C ARG A 35 -27.17 22.52 -6.46
N ASN A 36 -27.68 23.75 -6.31
CA ASN A 36 -27.34 24.63 -5.19
C ASN A 36 -25.82 24.86 -5.00
N GLY A 37 -25.05 24.88 -6.09
CA GLY A 37 -23.59 25.07 -6.06
C GLY A 37 -22.77 23.84 -5.67
N ILE A 38 -23.42 22.67 -5.51
CA ILE A 38 -22.78 21.37 -5.23
C ILE A 38 -22.90 20.48 -6.47
N HIS A 39 -21.81 19.80 -6.82
CA HIS A 39 -21.84 18.79 -7.88
C HIS A 39 -22.52 17.52 -7.40
N ILE A 40 -23.38 16.96 -8.25
CA ILE A 40 -24.03 15.67 -8.04
C ILE A 40 -23.33 14.64 -8.92
N ILE A 41 -22.81 13.59 -8.28
CA ILE A 41 -22.16 12.45 -8.92
C ILE A 41 -23.22 11.51 -9.51
N ASP A 42 -22.94 10.97 -10.68
CA ASP A 42 -23.78 10.01 -11.38
C ASP A 42 -23.72 8.62 -10.73
N LEU A 43 -24.76 8.27 -9.96
CA LEU A 43 -24.80 7.01 -9.21
C LEU A 43 -24.86 5.76 -10.10
N TYR A 44 -25.34 5.86 -11.35
CA TYR A 44 -25.32 4.71 -12.26
C TYR A 44 -23.88 4.38 -12.65
N LYS A 45 -23.07 5.40 -12.89
CA LYS A 45 -21.62 5.23 -13.11
C LYS A 45 -20.93 4.73 -11.85
N THR A 46 -21.30 5.24 -10.68
CA THR A 46 -20.80 4.75 -9.39
C THR A 46 -21.05 3.25 -9.23
N ALA A 47 -22.29 2.80 -9.43
CA ALA A 47 -22.65 1.38 -9.28
C ALA A 47 -21.84 0.50 -10.25
N ALA A 48 -21.76 0.88 -11.53
CA ALA A 48 -20.98 0.15 -12.53
C ALA A 48 -19.48 0.09 -12.18
N LYS A 49 -18.91 1.19 -11.68
CA LYS A 49 -17.50 1.26 -11.28
C LYS A 49 -17.20 0.51 -9.98
N ILE A 50 -18.13 0.49 -9.03
CA ILE A 50 -18.02 -0.36 -7.84
C ILE A 50 -17.97 -1.83 -8.27
N GLU A 51 -18.83 -2.25 -9.19
CA GLU A 51 -18.85 -3.64 -9.69
C GLU A 51 -17.53 -4.01 -10.38
N GLU A 52 -17.02 -3.15 -11.26
CA GLU A 52 -15.72 -3.33 -11.94
C GLU A 52 -14.57 -3.46 -10.93
N ALA A 53 -14.50 -2.54 -9.96
CA ALA A 53 -13.47 -2.54 -8.93
C ALA A 53 -13.59 -3.77 -8.00
N ALA A 54 -14.80 -4.12 -7.58
CA ALA A 54 -15.07 -5.26 -6.70
C ALA A 54 -14.70 -6.58 -7.38
N ALA A 55 -15.02 -6.74 -8.68
CA ALA A 55 -14.65 -7.92 -9.45
C ALA A 55 -13.12 -8.07 -9.56
N ALA A 56 -12.40 -7.00 -9.86
CA ALA A 56 -10.94 -7.02 -9.94
C ALA A 56 -10.30 -7.32 -8.56
N LEU A 57 -10.79 -6.70 -7.49
CA LEU A 57 -10.31 -6.94 -6.13
C LEU A 57 -10.61 -8.37 -5.64
N LYS A 58 -11.76 -8.93 -6.02
CA LYS A 58 -12.10 -10.34 -5.77
C LYS A 58 -11.06 -11.28 -6.39
N GLN A 59 -10.65 -11.04 -7.64
CA GLN A 59 -9.61 -11.85 -8.30
C GLN A 59 -8.24 -11.71 -7.62
N ILE A 60 -7.87 -10.51 -7.19
CA ILE A 60 -6.62 -10.27 -6.45
C ILE A 60 -6.64 -11.03 -5.12
N ALA A 61 -7.74 -10.96 -4.37
CA ALA A 61 -7.91 -11.68 -3.12
C ALA A 61 -7.88 -13.21 -3.32
N LYS A 62 -8.53 -13.72 -4.37
CA LYS A 62 -8.52 -15.14 -4.76
C LYS A 62 -7.12 -15.65 -5.08
N SER A 63 -6.28 -14.83 -5.71
CA SER A 63 -4.86 -15.17 -5.95
C SER A 63 -4.01 -15.24 -4.67
N GLY A 64 -4.56 -14.85 -3.51
CA GLY A 64 -3.87 -14.84 -2.22
C GLY A 64 -2.91 -13.66 -2.04
N LYS A 65 -2.99 -12.66 -2.91
CA LYS A 65 -2.21 -11.43 -2.80
C LYS A 65 -2.89 -10.46 -1.81
N ARG A 66 -2.10 -9.59 -1.20
CA ARG A 66 -2.57 -8.61 -0.21
C ARG A 66 -2.91 -7.28 -0.88
N VAL A 67 -4.06 -6.71 -0.51
CA VAL A 67 -4.48 -5.36 -0.87
C VAL A 67 -4.31 -4.47 0.36
N LEU A 68 -3.68 -3.31 0.20
CA LEU A 68 -3.46 -2.36 1.29
C LEU A 68 -4.52 -1.25 1.23
N PHE A 69 -5.32 -1.13 2.27
CA PHE A 69 -6.31 -0.05 2.41
C PHE A 69 -5.66 1.20 3.02
N VAL A 70 -5.96 2.39 2.50
CA VAL A 70 -5.33 3.65 2.93
C VAL A 70 -6.39 4.73 3.07
N ALA A 71 -6.52 5.30 4.27
CA ALA A 71 -7.25 6.56 4.46
C ALA A 71 -6.91 7.22 5.79
N THR A 72 -6.46 8.48 5.78
CA THR A 72 -6.24 9.25 7.01
C THR A 72 -7.44 10.13 7.41
N LYS A 73 -8.52 10.11 6.61
CA LYS A 73 -9.74 10.88 6.82
C LYS A 73 -10.53 10.35 8.02
N LYS A 74 -10.95 11.26 8.92
CA LYS A 74 -11.58 10.90 10.21
C LYS A 74 -12.81 10.00 10.01
N GLN A 75 -13.60 10.30 8.98
CA GLN A 75 -14.83 9.60 8.62
C GLN A 75 -14.60 8.18 8.10
N ALA A 76 -13.39 7.89 7.60
CA ALA A 76 -13.00 6.60 7.02
C ALA A 76 -12.22 5.70 7.99
N LYS A 77 -11.57 6.26 9.02
CA LYS A 77 -10.61 5.52 9.88
C LYS A 77 -11.22 4.26 10.50
N GLU A 78 -12.34 4.41 11.19
CA GLU A 78 -12.99 3.31 11.91
C GLU A 78 -13.56 2.27 10.93
N ALA A 79 -14.23 2.74 9.87
CA ALA A 79 -14.81 1.86 8.84
C ALA A 79 -13.75 1.00 8.14
N ILE A 80 -12.61 1.58 7.75
CA ILE A 80 -11.52 0.82 7.13
C ILE A 80 -10.89 -0.15 8.11
N ALA A 81 -10.60 0.28 9.35
CA ALA A 81 -9.98 -0.59 10.34
C ALA A 81 -10.85 -1.82 10.64
N GLU A 82 -12.16 -1.63 10.81
CA GLU A 82 -13.09 -2.72 11.07
C GLU A 82 -13.20 -3.68 9.87
N LYS A 83 -13.48 -3.14 8.68
CA LYS A 83 -13.77 -3.95 7.49
C LYS A 83 -12.53 -4.65 6.94
N ALA A 84 -11.38 -3.96 6.90
CA ALA A 84 -10.13 -4.55 6.43
C ALA A 84 -9.60 -5.60 7.42
N ALA A 85 -9.71 -5.36 8.74
CA ALA A 85 -9.33 -6.35 9.75
C ALA A 85 -10.21 -7.60 9.67
N ALA A 86 -11.52 -7.45 9.44
CA ALA A 86 -12.44 -8.59 9.31
C ALA A 86 -12.06 -9.55 8.18
N ILE A 87 -11.52 -9.05 7.07
CA ILE A 87 -11.01 -9.86 5.95
C ILE A 87 -9.50 -10.17 6.03
N GLY A 88 -8.84 -9.75 7.12
CA GLY A 88 -7.41 -9.96 7.34
C GLY A 88 -6.51 -9.25 6.32
N MET A 89 -6.94 -8.13 5.76
CA MET A 89 -6.16 -7.31 4.83
C MET A 89 -5.47 -6.15 5.56
N PRO A 90 -4.25 -5.78 5.16
CA PRO A 90 -3.52 -4.68 5.79
C PRO A 90 -4.17 -3.32 5.49
N TYR A 91 -4.07 -2.38 6.44
CA TYR A 91 -4.64 -1.04 6.30
C TYR A 91 -3.78 0.05 6.94
N VAL A 92 -3.87 1.30 6.50
CA VAL A 92 -3.20 2.46 7.12
C VAL A 92 -4.23 3.56 7.32
N ILE A 93 -4.54 3.86 8.58
CA ILE A 93 -5.60 4.82 8.95
C ILE A 93 -5.10 6.10 9.62
N GLU A 94 -3.84 6.14 10.07
CA GLU A 94 -3.35 7.27 10.85
C GLU A 94 -2.61 8.30 10.01
N ARG A 95 -1.41 7.94 9.56
CA ARG A 95 -0.56 8.80 8.75
C ARG A 95 0.17 7.94 7.74
N TRP A 96 0.18 8.38 6.49
CA TRP A 96 1.06 7.84 5.46
C TRP A 96 2.46 8.47 5.60
N PRO A 97 3.49 7.73 6.04
CA PRO A 97 4.86 8.21 5.95
C PRO A 97 5.33 8.17 4.49
N GLY A 98 5.90 9.27 3.99
CA GLY A 98 6.53 9.25 2.67
C GLY A 98 7.65 8.20 2.62
N GLY A 99 7.71 7.46 1.52
CA GLY A 99 8.63 6.33 1.35
C GLY A 99 8.05 5.00 1.83
N MET A 100 6.74 4.91 2.10
CA MET A 100 6.16 3.69 2.65
C MET A 100 6.26 2.50 1.69
N LEU A 101 6.04 2.74 0.40
CA LEU A 101 6.14 1.72 -0.65
C LEU A 101 7.50 1.82 -1.35
N THR A 102 7.93 3.03 -1.67
CA THR A 102 9.18 3.26 -2.43
C THR A 102 10.44 2.97 -1.63
N ASN A 103 10.40 3.08 -0.29
CA ASN A 103 11.48 2.71 0.62
C ASN A 103 11.03 1.63 1.63
N PHE A 104 10.32 0.62 1.12
CA PHE A 104 9.82 -0.50 1.93
C PHE A 104 10.86 -1.21 2.81
N PRO A 105 12.15 -1.38 2.40
CA PRO A 105 13.17 -1.94 3.29
C PRO A 105 13.34 -1.17 4.60
N THR A 106 13.17 0.15 4.59
CA THR A 106 13.28 1.00 5.78
C THR A 106 12.04 0.87 6.66
N ILE A 107 10.84 0.81 6.08
CA ILE A 107 9.60 0.52 6.82
C ILE A 107 9.67 -0.84 7.51
N ARG A 108 10.17 -1.86 6.80
CA ARG A 108 10.37 -3.20 7.39
C ARG A 108 11.33 -3.17 8.58
N LYS A 109 12.35 -2.31 8.57
CA LYS A 109 13.22 -2.12 9.75
C LYS A 109 12.46 -1.52 10.93
N ALA A 110 11.51 -0.60 10.69
CA ALA A 110 10.66 -0.05 11.75
C ALA A 110 9.70 -1.11 12.34
N VAL A 111 9.11 -1.95 11.49
CA VAL A 111 8.28 -3.10 11.92
C VAL A 111 9.11 -4.11 12.72
N LYS A 112 10.35 -4.40 12.29
CA LYS A 112 11.29 -5.25 13.04
C LYS A 112 11.66 -4.69 14.41
N LYS A 113 11.69 -3.36 14.57
CA LYS A 113 11.91 -2.74 15.89
C LYS A 113 10.73 -2.97 16.82
N MET A 114 9.50 -2.95 16.29
CA MET A 114 8.29 -3.24 17.08
C MET A 114 8.33 -4.67 17.64
N THR A 115 8.55 -5.66 16.77
CA THR A 115 8.67 -7.07 17.17
C THR A 115 9.86 -7.33 18.11
N ALA A 116 10.98 -6.61 17.95
CA ALA A 116 12.09 -6.68 18.89
C ALA A 116 11.73 -6.16 20.29
N ILE A 117 10.92 -5.10 20.38
CA ILE A 117 10.42 -4.58 21.66
C ILE A 117 9.48 -5.59 22.31
N ASP A 118 8.55 -6.18 21.54
CA ASP A 118 7.63 -7.19 22.07
C ASP A 118 8.40 -8.44 22.58
N LYS A 119 9.48 -8.83 21.88
CA LYS A 119 10.38 -9.89 22.34
C LYS A 119 11.12 -9.52 23.63
N MET A 120 11.66 -8.29 23.74
CA MET A 120 12.31 -7.83 24.98
C MET A 120 11.35 -7.81 26.17
N ALA A 121 10.07 -7.53 25.94
CA ALA A 121 9.02 -7.59 26.95
C ALA A 121 8.73 -9.04 27.37
N ALA A 122 8.72 -10.00 26.43
CA ALA A 122 8.52 -11.42 26.72
C ALA A 122 9.72 -12.06 27.44
N ASP A 123 10.95 -11.70 27.04
CA ASP A 123 12.19 -12.27 27.56
C ASP A 123 12.61 -11.69 28.94
N GLY A 124 11.80 -10.81 29.54
CA GLY A 124 12.09 -10.17 30.84
C GLY A 124 13.24 -9.14 30.84
N THR A 125 13.89 -8.94 29.70
CA THR A 125 14.97 -7.93 29.54
C THR A 125 14.44 -6.52 29.78
N PHE A 126 13.15 -6.31 29.49
CA PHE A 126 12.47 -5.06 29.76
C PHE A 126 12.60 -4.64 31.23
N ASP A 127 12.66 -5.60 32.17
CA ASP A 127 12.64 -5.29 33.60
C ASP A 127 13.93 -4.71 34.17
N ASN A 128 15.05 -4.96 33.50
CA ASN A 128 16.37 -4.46 33.87
C ASN A 128 16.60 -2.98 33.47
N LEU A 129 15.64 -2.38 32.77
CA LEU A 129 15.72 -0.99 32.31
C LEU A 129 15.24 0.00 33.37
N SER A 130 15.78 1.23 33.32
CA SER A 130 15.31 2.31 34.18
C SER A 130 13.85 2.69 33.87
N LYS A 131 13.11 3.22 34.84
CA LYS A 131 11.72 3.67 34.65
C LYS A 131 11.56 4.64 33.47
N ARG A 132 12.57 5.49 33.24
CA ARG A 132 12.61 6.45 32.12
C ARG A 132 12.73 5.74 30.77
N GLU A 133 13.61 4.75 30.66
CA GLU A 133 13.81 3.97 29.44
C GLU A 133 12.60 3.09 29.14
N LYS A 134 12.04 2.40 30.16
CA LYS A 134 10.79 1.66 30.04
C LYS A 134 9.69 2.54 29.44
N LEU A 135 9.49 3.74 30.00
CA LEU A 135 8.49 4.69 29.50
C LEU A 135 8.72 5.11 28.04
N GLN A 136 9.97 5.37 27.66
CA GLN A 136 10.31 5.75 26.28
C GLN A 136 10.03 4.62 25.30
N ILE A 137 10.42 3.39 25.64
CA ILE A 137 10.21 2.22 24.80
C ILE A 137 8.71 1.90 24.69
N THR A 138 7.95 1.96 25.80
CA THR A 138 6.49 1.77 25.77
C THR A 138 5.81 2.78 24.86
N ARG A 139 6.18 4.07 24.94
CA ARG A 139 5.65 5.12 24.04
C ARG A 139 6.03 4.87 22.58
N GLN A 140 7.26 4.45 22.33
CA GLN A 140 7.71 4.13 20.99
C GLN A 140 6.95 2.93 20.40
N ARG A 141 6.75 1.87 21.18
CA ARG A 141 5.97 0.69 20.80
C ARG A 141 4.52 1.07 20.50
N ALA A 142 3.86 1.81 21.39
CA ALA A 142 2.48 2.26 21.17
C ALA A 142 2.36 3.12 19.89
N LYS A 143 3.35 3.96 19.60
CA LYS A 143 3.38 4.76 18.37
C LYS A 143 3.62 3.91 17.12
N LEU A 144 4.47 2.88 17.20
CA LEU A 144 4.71 1.96 16.08
C LEU A 144 3.47 1.11 15.81
N GLU A 145 2.85 0.54 16.85
CA GLU A 145 1.63 -0.25 16.76
C GLU A 145 0.50 0.53 16.10
N LYS A 146 0.27 1.76 16.56
CA LYS A 146 -0.79 2.62 16.04
C LYS A 146 -0.63 2.94 14.54
N ASN A 147 0.61 3.07 14.05
CA ASN A 147 0.87 3.49 12.67
C ASN A 147 1.13 2.32 11.71
N LEU A 148 1.74 1.22 12.21
CA LEU A 148 2.27 0.13 11.39
C LEU A 148 1.84 -1.27 11.87
N GLY A 149 0.99 -1.38 12.90
CA GLY A 149 0.58 -2.67 13.47
C GLY A 149 -0.08 -3.58 12.43
N SER A 150 -1.01 -3.02 11.65
CA SER A 150 -1.72 -3.68 10.55
C SER A 150 -0.83 -4.14 9.38
N ILE A 151 0.39 -3.60 9.26
CA ILE A 151 1.35 -3.98 8.22
C ILE A 151 2.50 -4.84 8.79
N ALA A 152 2.40 -5.27 10.05
CA ALA A 152 3.46 -6.04 10.69
C ALA A 152 3.78 -7.33 9.93
N ASP A 153 2.75 -7.97 9.37
CA ASP A 153 2.85 -9.24 8.65
C ASP A 153 3.18 -9.07 7.16
N LEU A 154 3.34 -7.83 6.67
CA LEU A 154 3.67 -7.57 5.27
C LEU A 154 5.16 -7.82 5.00
N ASN A 155 5.44 -8.98 4.39
CA ASN A 155 6.80 -9.33 3.95
C ASN A 155 7.18 -8.74 2.59
N ARG A 156 6.19 -8.54 1.71
CA ARG A 156 6.35 -8.04 0.33
C ARG A 156 5.46 -6.81 0.12
N LEU A 157 5.71 -6.09 -0.98
CA LEU A 157 4.83 -4.99 -1.39
C LEU A 157 3.40 -5.51 -1.63
N PRO A 158 2.37 -4.71 -1.31
CA PRO A 158 1.00 -5.05 -1.64
C PRO A 158 0.82 -5.13 -3.16
N ALA A 159 -0.11 -5.96 -3.62
CA ALA A 159 -0.38 -6.14 -5.04
C ALA A 159 -1.33 -5.07 -5.60
N ALA A 160 -2.09 -4.41 -4.73
CA ALA A 160 -2.96 -3.29 -5.06
C ALA A 160 -3.13 -2.39 -3.84
N LEU A 161 -3.49 -1.12 -4.09
CA LEU A 161 -3.94 -0.20 -3.07
C LEU A 161 -5.43 0.10 -3.22
N PHE A 162 -6.12 0.23 -2.09
CA PHE A 162 -7.44 0.83 -2.03
C PHE A 162 -7.36 2.14 -1.24
N VAL A 163 -7.66 3.27 -1.86
CA VAL A 163 -7.49 4.61 -1.28
C VAL A 163 -8.83 5.30 -1.11
N VAL A 164 -9.06 5.93 0.04
CA VAL A 164 -10.21 6.84 0.25
C VAL A 164 -9.68 8.26 0.38
N ASP A 165 -10.19 9.16 -0.46
CA ASP A 165 -9.74 10.56 -0.62
C ASP A 165 -8.33 10.65 -1.22
N VAL A 166 -8.28 10.69 -2.55
CA VAL A 166 -7.06 10.79 -3.36
C VAL A 166 -6.31 12.08 -3.11
N MET A 167 -7.02 13.19 -2.95
CA MET A 167 -6.40 14.50 -2.71
C MET A 167 -5.61 14.49 -1.39
N LYS A 168 -6.17 13.86 -0.35
CA LYS A 168 -5.49 13.72 0.93
C LYS A 168 -4.35 12.71 0.91
N GLU A 169 -4.54 11.58 0.22
CA GLU A 169 -3.57 10.49 0.12
C GLU A 169 -2.70 10.52 -1.15
N HIS A 170 -2.51 11.69 -1.76
CA HIS A 170 -1.76 11.86 -3.00
C HIS A 170 -0.34 11.27 -2.96
N ILE A 171 0.32 11.27 -1.79
CA ILE A 171 1.64 10.65 -1.61
C ILE A 171 1.56 9.13 -1.82
N ALA A 172 0.53 8.47 -1.30
CA ALA A 172 0.33 7.04 -1.46
C ALA A 172 0.10 6.69 -2.93
N VAL A 173 -0.75 7.46 -3.62
CA VAL A 173 -1.06 7.30 -5.05
C VAL A 173 0.19 7.51 -5.91
N ALA A 174 0.96 8.57 -5.66
CA ALA A 174 2.20 8.85 -6.39
C ALA A 174 3.26 7.75 -6.20
N GLU A 175 3.40 7.23 -4.98
CA GLU A 175 4.31 6.10 -4.71
C GLU A 175 3.85 4.82 -5.41
N ALA A 176 2.55 4.53 -5.42
CA ALA A 176 1.98 3.37 -6.09
C ALA A 176 2.20 3.42 -7.60
N LYS A 177 1.88 4.57 -8.23
CA LYS A 177 2.08 4.81 -9.65
C LYS A 177 3.54 4.63 -10.06
N ARG A 178 4.48 5.15 -9.25
CA ARG A 178 5.92 4.99 -9.51
C ARG A 178 6.39 3.54 -9.48
N LEU A 179 5.74 2.69 -8.70
CA LEU A 179 6.07 1.26 -8.57
C LEU A 179 5.22 0.36 -9.47
N GLY A 180 4.27 0.92 -10.22
CA GLY A 180 3.34 0.15 -11.05
C GLY A 180 2.37 -0.71 -10.23
N ILE A 181 2.04 -0.28 -9.00
CA ILE A 181 1.03 -0.95 -8.17
C ILE A 181 -0.33 -0.37 -8.57
N PRO A 182 -1.30 -1.21 -8.98
CA PRO A 182 -2.62 -0.74 -9.36
C PRO A 182 -3.35 -0.08 -8.19
N VAL A 183 -3.98 1.06 -8.47
CA VAL A 183 -4.69 1.89 -7.50
C VAL A 183 -6.20 1.82 -7.75
N PHE A 184 -6.91 1.38 -6.72
CA PHE A 184 -8.36 1.47 -6.60
C PHE A 184 -8.65 2.63 -5.67
N ALA A 185 -9.56 3.54 -6.04
CA ALA A 185 -9.84 4.67 -5.16
C ALA A 185 -11.27 5.15 -5.22
N MET A 186 -11.75 5.61 -4.06
CA MET A 186 -12.93 6.47 -3.98
C MET A 186 -12.51 7.90 -4.34
N VAL A 187 -13.16 8.43 -5.39
CA VAL A 187 -12.80 9.72 -5.99
C VAL A 187 -14.01 10.65 -5.93
N ASP A 188 -13.88 11.73 -5.17
CA ASP A 188 -14.84 12.83 -5.20
C ASP A 188 -14.48 13.81 -6.33
N THR A 189 -15.43 14.66 -6.70
CA THR A 189 -15.38 15.73 -7.68
C THR A 189 -14.20 16.70 -7.60
N ASN A 190 -13.49 16.80 -6.47
CA ASN A 190 -12.29 17.65 -6.32
C ASN A 190 -10.98 16.91 -6.67
N SER A 191 -11.02 15.59 -6.76
CA SER A 191 -9.85 14.75 -6.94
C SER A 191 -9.59 14.48 -8.42
N ASP A 192 -8.34 14.16 -8.76
CA ASP A 192 -7.94 13.81 -10.11
C ASP A 192 -8.09 12.29 -10.35
N PRO A 193 -8.93 11.85 -11.31
CA PRO A 193 -9.11 10.44 -11.63
C PRO A 193 -7.99 9.86 -12.53
N GLU A 194 -7.11 10.67 -13.13
CA GLU A 194 -6.16 10.19 -14.15
C GLU A 194 -5.08 9.25 -13.60
N ASP A 195 -4.70 9.42 -12.33
CA ASP A 195 -3.66 8.63 -11.67
C ASP A 195 -4.18 7.32 -11.07
N ILE A 196 -5.43 6.95 -11.37
CA ILE A 196 -6.17 5.88 -10.70
C ILE A 196 -6.64 4.87 -11.74
N ASP A 197 -6.26 3.61 -11.58
CA ASP A 197 -6.62 2.55 -12.51
C ASP A 197 -8.12 2.18 -12.41
N PHE A 198 -8.64 2.14 -11.18
CA PHE A 198 -10.04 1.81 -10.91
C PHE A 198 -10.71 2.91 -10.08
N VAL A 199 -11.36 3.83 -10.79
CA VAL A 199 -12.04 5.00 -10.22
C VAL A 199 -13.43 4.62 -9.74
N ILE A 200 -13.72 4.80 -8.46
CA ILE A 200 -15.06 4.71 -7.88
C ILE A 200 -15.54 6.13 -7.58
N PRO A 201 -16.38 6.74 -8.45
CA PRO A 201 -16.84 8.10 -8.24
C PRO A 201 -17.88 8.11 -7.11
N ALA A 202 -17.54 8.66 -5.96
CA ALA A 202 -18.43 8.67 -4.78
C ALA A 202 -17.99 9.73 -3.77
N ASN A 203 -18.92 10.13 -2.92
CA ASN A 203 -18.65 10.99 -1.77
C ASN A 203 -17.69 10.32 -0.77
N ASP A 204 -16.56 10.95 -0.48
CA ASP A 204 -15.58 10.49 0.50
C ASP A 204 -15.66 11.24 1.86
N ASP A 205 -16.54 12.24 2.00
CA ASP A 205 -16.77 12.99 3.23
C ASP A 205 -17.82 12.34 4.16
N ALA A 206 -18.74 11.56 3.60
CA ALA A 206 -19.80 10.90 4.35
C ALA A 206 -19.39 9.49 4.80
N SER A 207 -19.42 9.24 6.12
CA SER A 207 -19.10 7.91 6.67
C SER A 207 -20.00 6.79 6.11
N LYS A 208 -21.30 7.07 5.89
CA LYS A 208 -22.22 6.09 5.29
C LYS A 208 -21.85 5.74 3.84
N SER A 209 -21.43 6.74 3.06
CA SER A 209 -20.95 6.54 1.68
C SER A 209 -19.68 5.70 1.65
N ILE A 210 -18.73 5.97 2.54
CA ILE A 210 -17.51 5.15 2.65
C ILE A 210 -17.85 3.71 3.06
N GLN A 211 -18.76 3.54 4.04
CA GLN A 211 -19.16 2.21 4.51
C GLN A 211 -19.81 1.38 3.41
N ILE A 212 -20.77 1.93 2.64
CA ILE A 212 -21.45 1.15 1.61
C ILE A 212 -20.50 0.70 0.49
N VAL A 213 -19.54 1.55 0.11
CA VAL A 213 -18.52 1.18 -0.88
C VAL A 213 -17.57 0.13 -0.31
N LEU A 214 -17.12 0.29 0.93
CA LEU A 214 -16.27 -0.70 1.60
C LEU A 214 -16.98 -2.03 1.80
N ASP A 215 -18.28 -2.04 2.10
CA ASP A 215 -19.08 -3.25 2.27
C ASP A 215 -19.15 -4.04 0.96
N ALA A 216 -19.39 -3.36 -0.17
CA ALA A 216 -19.39 -3.99 -1.48
C ALA A 216 -18.02 -4.58 -1.84
N VAL A 217 -16.94 -3.79 -1.65
CA VAL A 217 -15.57 -4.18 -2.00
C VAL A 217 -15.03 -5.28 -1.08
N CYS A 218 -15.12 -5.11 0.23
CA CYS A 218 -14.67 -6.09 1.21
C CYS A 218 -15.51 -7.36 1.16
N GLY A 219 -16.81 -7.27 0.89
CA GLY A 219 -17.68 -8.43 0.66
C GLY A 219 -17.22 -9.26 -0.54
N ALA A 220 -16.95 -8.62 -1.68
CA ALA A 220 -16.43 -9.30 -2.86
C ALA A 220 -15.04 -9.93 -2.62
N MET A 221 -14.17 -9.24 -1.88
CA MET A 221 -12.87 -9.80 -1.50
C MET A 221 -12.99 -10.99 -0.54
N ALA A 222 -13.92 -10.94 0.42
CA ALA A 222 -14.17 -12.05 1.34
C ALA A 222 -14.62 -13.30 0.59
N GLU A 223 -15.52 -13.15 -0.39
CA GLU A 223 -15.91 -14.26 -1.28
C GLU A 223 -14.72 -14.82 -2.06
N GLY A 224 -13.86 -13.96 -2.61
CA GLY A 224 -12.63 -14.41 -3.28
C GLY A 224 -11.70 -15.20 -2.36
N LEU A 225 -11.62 -14.83 -1.08
CA LEU A 225 -10.85 -15.56 -0.08
C LEU A 225 -11.49 -16.91 0.28
N GLU A 226 -12.82 -16.98 0.39
CA GLU A 226 -13.54 -18.24 0.65
C GLU A 226 -13.44 -19.20 -0.54
N GLU A 227 -13.64 -18.72 -1.77
CA GLU A 227 -13.44 -19.52 -2.99
C GLU A 227 -12.04 -20.13 -3.02
N ARG A 228 -11.02 -19.34 -2.69
CA ARG A 228 -9.64 -19.83 -2.59
C ARG A 228 -9.47 -20.90 -1.50
N LYS A 229 -10.15 -20.78 -0.36
CA LYS A 229 -10.08 -21.80 0.70
C LYS A 229 -10.71 -23.11 0.22
N VAL A 230 -11.84 -23.05 -0.47
CA VAL A 230 -12.52 -24.22 -1.03
C VAL A 230 -11.65 -24.88 -2.11
N GLU A 231 -11.12 -24.11 -3.07
CA GLU A 231 -10.22 -24.64 -4.11
C GLU A 231 -8.97 -25.34 -3.53
N LYS A 232 -8.46 -24.84 -2.40
CA LYS A 232 -7.34 -25.48 -1.69
C LYS A 232 -7.71 -26.74 -0.91
N LEU A 233 -8.98 -26.92 -0.56
CA LEU A 233 -9.46 -28.12 0.13
C LEU A 233 -9.85 -29.21 -0.86
N ASP A 234 -10.38 -28.84 -2.02
CA ASP A 234 -10.77 -29.76 -3.10
C ASP A 234 -9.56 -30.25 -3.94
N THR A 235 -8.38 -29.65 -3.75
CA THR A 235 -7.11 -30.13 -4.32
C THR A 235 -6.25 -30.70 -3.19
N PRO A 236 -6.35 -32.01 -2.84
CA PRO A 236 -5.34 -32.62 -2.00
C PRO A 236 -4.06 -32.83 -2.83
N GLU A 237 -2.91 -32.40 -2.27
CA GLU A 237 -1.55 -32.30 -2.88
C GLU A 237 -1.35 -30.96 -3.64
N ASP A 238 -0.53 -29.99 -3.21
CA ASP A 238 0.85 -30.08 -2.72
C ASP A 238 1.05 -29.43 -1.33
N LYS A 239 1.28 -30.28 -0.33
CA LYS A 239 2.25 -29.97 0.72
C LYS A 239 3.55 -30.65 0.33
N ASP A 240 4.36 -29.98 -0.47
CA ASP A 240 5.82 -30.06 -0.42
C ASP A 240 6.41 -28.88 -1.20
N GLY A 241 7.03 -27.97 -0.46
CA GLY A 241 7.61 -26.74 -1.00
C GLY A 241 8.23 -25.86 0.07
N GLU A 242 8.67 -26.47 1.17
CA GLU A 242 9.66 -25.88 2.07
C GLU A 242 11.02 -26.49 1.71
N GLU A 243 11.64 -25.99 0.64
CA GLU A 243 13.07 -26.10 0.29
C GLU A 243 13.27 -25.23 -0.97
N ALA A 244 14.24 -24.34 -1.13
CA ALA A 244 15.37 -23.93 -0.34
C ALA A 244 15.70 -22.47 -0.73
N ALA A 245 16.14 -21.67 0.23
CA ALA A 245 16.79 -20.40 -0.07
C ALA A 245 18.03 -20.67 -0.95
N PRO A 246 18.27 -19.91 -2.03
CA PRO A 246 19.54 -20.02 -2.73
C PRO A 246 20.63 -19.44 -1.81
N ALA A 247 21.50 -20.31 -1.32
CA ALA A 247 22.72 -19.92 -0.62
C ALA A 247 23.57 -18.99 -1.51
N PRO A 248 24.23 -17.96 -0.94
CA PRO A 248 24.95 -16.96 -1.70
C PRO A 248 26.16 -17.61 -2.39
N GLY A 249 26.22 -17.47 -3.71
CA GLY A 249 27.30 -17.99 -4.55
C GLY A 249 28.68 -17.53 -4.06
N LYS A 250 29.52 -18.51 -3.72
CA LYS A 250 30.97 -18.34 -3.53
C LYS A 250 31.56 -17.72 -4.80
N ARG A 251 31.91 -16.43 -4.75
CA ARG A 251 32.79 -15.79 -5.73
C ARG A 251 34.11 -16.56 -5.74
N ARG A 252 34.35 -17.31 -6.81
CA ARG A 252 35.61 -18.00 -7.09
C ARG A 252 36.70 -16.94 -7.23
N ARG A 253 37.53 -16.81 -6.19
CA ARG A 253 38.74 -15.99 -6.15
C ARG A 253 39.74 -16.62 -7.12
N VAL A 254 39.87 -16.06 -8.33
CA VAL A 254 40.95 -16.44 -9.25
C VAL A 254 42.26 -15.98 -8.64
N ARG A 255 43.01 -16.95 -8.14
CA ARG A 255 44.35 -16.80 -7.58
C ARG A 255 45.32 -16.70 -8.77
N ARG A 256 45.74 -15.50 -9.12
CA ARG A 256 46.85 -15.28 -10.06
C ARG A 256 48.13 -15.18 -9.22
N THR A 257 48.78 -16.32 -8.98
CA THR A 257 50.14 -16.38 -8.46
C THR A 257 51.14 -16.33 -9.62
N ALA A 258 52.21 -15.59 -9.37
CA ALA A 258 53.17 -15.04 -10.31
C ALA A 258 54.38 -15.97 -10.58
N ALA A 259 55.01 -15.77 -11.74
CA ALA A 259 56.45 -15.81 -12.07
C ALA A 259 56.52 -15.88 -13.62
N GLU A 260 57.27 -15.08 -14.37
CA GLU A 260 58.69 -14.73 -14.25
C GLU A 260 59.01 -13.29 -14.68
N ARG A 261 60.08 -12.75 -14.07
CA ARG A 261 60.85 -11.55 -14.44
C ARG A 261 61.90 -11.91 -15.51
N PRO A 262 62.45 -10.93 -16.27
CA PRO A 262 63.73 -10.30 -15.87
C PRO A 262 63.64 -8.76 -15.93
N ALA A 263 64.13 -8.01 -14.92
CA ALA A 263 65.50 -7.52 -14.72
C ALA A 263 65.78 -6.13 -15.36
N ARG A 264 65.50 -5.10 -14.54
CA ARG A 264 66.25 -3.85 -14.26
C ARG A 264 67.27 -3.33 -15.30
N LYS A 265 67.10 -2.05 -15.68
CA LYS A 265 68.18 -1.04 -15.69
C LYS A 265 67.61 0.35 -15.39
N GLU A 266 68.25 1.02 -14.43
CA GLU A 266 68.09 2.43 -14.03
C GLU A 266 68.71 3.37 -15.09
N ALA A 267 68.13 4.57 -15.27
CA ALA A 267 68.85 5.84 -15.37
C ALA A 267 67.85 7.01 -15.44
N GLU A 268 68.17 8.06 -14.68
CA GLU A 268 67.44 9.31 -14.43
C GLU A 268 67.63 10.37 -15.57
N PRO A 269 67.06 11.60 -15.45
CA PRO A 269 66.48 12.39 -16.55
C PRO A 269 67.40 13.51 -17.10
N ALA A 270 67.01 14.14 -18.23
CA ALA A 270 67.17 15.59 -18.48
C ALA A 270 66.75 16.03 -19.91
N ALA A 271 66.24 17.27 -19.96
CA ALA A 271 66.36 18.30 -21.02
C ALA A 271 65.44 18.29 -22.27
N GLU A 272 64.51 19.26 -22.27
CA GLU A 272 64.38 20.42 -23.19
C GLU A 272 64.60 20.26 -24.72
N VAL A 273 63.53 20.59 -25.49
CA VAL A 273 63.35 21.40 -26.76
C VAL A 273 64.48 21.48 -27.83
N PRO A 274 64.23 21.76 -29.15
CA PRO A 274 63.04 22.39 -29.77
C PRO A 274 62.54 21.89 -31.16
N ALA A 275 61.37 22.42 -31.54
CA ALA A 275 60.80 22.86 -32.84
C ALA A 275 61.22 22.30 -34.22
N ALA A 276 60.19 21.97 -35.03
CA ALA A 276 59.96 22.24 -36.48
C ALA A 276 58.76 21.36 -36.90
N GLU A 277 57.78 21.72 -37.72
CA GLU A 277 57.48 22.80 -38.68
C GLU A 277 55.94 22.95 -38.74
#